data_AF-A0A1B7W3T2-F1
#
_entry.id   AF-A0A1B7W3T2-F1
#
_cell.length_a   1.000
_cell.length_b   1.000
_cell.length_c   1.000
_cell.angle_alpha   90.00
_cell.angle_beta   90.00
_cell.angle_gamma   90.00
#
_symmetry.space_group_name_H-M   'P 1'
#
loop_
_entity.id
_entity.type
_entity.pdbx_description
1 polymer ?
#
loop_
_entity_poly.entity_id
_entity_poly.type
_entity_poly.pdbx_seq_one_letter_code
_entity_poly.pdbx_strand_id
1 'polypeptide(L)'
;VLGKMAANYAVFEPFRNAVGKSEIRSCMGKLFDIHAQIERQAKRNDTRINEAELANLWILTPTVSVEILDSFNASLDEENWGKGIYFFGKGFKTVIVSIHQLPSTPETLFLRILGRGKVQRQAVEELETLTNNNPFLADVIELVHNLIAVLSARQRQEQDIDQDDQELIM
;
A
#
# COMPACT_ATOMS: atom_id res chain seq x y z
N VAL A 1 -10.74 -7.33 1.65
CA VAL A 1 -9.63 -7.28 0.67
C VAL A 1 -8.28 -7.69 1.28
N LEU A 2 -7.84 -7.08 2.39
CA LEU A 2 -6.54 -7.39 3.01
C LEU A 2 -6.28 -8.88 3.31
N GLY A 3 -7.27 -9.60 3.85
CA GLY A 3 -7.13 -11.05 4.07
C GLY A 3 -6.86 -11.85 2.79
N LYS A 4 -7.39 -11.39 1.65
CA LYS A 4 -7.10 -11.98 0.32
C LYS A 4 -5.68 -11.64 -0.14
N MET A 5 -5.20 -10.42 0.14
CA MET A 5 -3.83 -9.99 -0.21
C MET A 5 -2.77 -10.81 0.53
N ALA A 6 -3.04 -11.15 1.79
CA ALA A 6 -2.15 -11.91 2.67
C ALA A 6 -2.47 -13.41 2.73
N ALA A 7 -3.30 -13.93 1.81
CA ALA A 7 -3.64 -15.36 1.77
C ALA A 7 -2.41 -16.23 1.44
N ASN A 8 -1.46 -15.67 0.69
CA ASN A 8 -0.13 -16.22 0.48
C ASN A 8 0.91 -15.23 1.02
N TYR A 9 2.18 -15.63 1.03
CA TYR A 9 3.25 -14.73 1.45
C TYR A 9 3.17 -13.39 0.68
N ALA A 10 3.19 -12.29 1.42
CA ALA A 10 2.95 -10.96 0.91
C ALA A 10 3.99 -9.98 1.46
N VAL A 11 4.43 -9.07 0.59
CA VAL A 11 5.28 -7.92 0.92
C VAL A 11 4.44 -6.68 0.69
N PHE A 12 4.34 -5.80 1.69
CA PHE A 12 3.59 -4.55 1.59
C PHE A 12 4.55 -3.37 1.58
N GLU A 13 4.40 -2.51 0.58
CA GLU A 13 5.21 -1.30 0.39
C GLU A 13 4.28 -0.08 0.36
N PRO A 14 4.00 0.54 1.52
CA PRO A 14 3.13 1.71 1.60
C PRO A 14 3.88 3.00 1.25
N PHE A 15 3.27 3.82 0.39
CA PHE A 15 3.75 5.15 0.00
C PHE A 15 2.80 6.24 0.49
N ARG A 16 3.36 7.35 0.99
CA ARG A 16 2.59 8.54 1.38
C ARG A 16 2.26 9.46 0.21
N ASN A 17 3.10 9.43 -0.82
CA ASN A 17 2.98 10.20 -2.05
C ASN A 17 2.77 9.24 -3.23
N ALA A 18 2.40 9.78 -4.40
CA ALA A 18 2.24 8.97 -5.60
C ALA A 18 3.56 8.28 -5.94
N VAL A 19 3.52 6.95 -6.08
CA VAL A 19 4.70 6.15 -6.41
C VAL A 19 5.21 6.45 -7.82
N GLY A 20 6.53 6.55 -7.99
CA GLY A 20 7.20 6.74 -9.27
C GLY A 20 7.79 5.45 -9.86
N LYS A 21 8.19 5.51 -11.15
CA LYS A 21 8.77 4.37 -11.88
C LYS A 21 10.03 3.80 -11.22
N SER A 22 10.85 4.65 -10.60
CA SER A 22 12.07 4.20 -9.90
C SER A 22 11.75 3.47 -8.61
N GLU A 23 10.76 3.95 -7.85
CA GLU A 23 10.33 3.34 -6.59
C GLU A 23 9.67 1.98 -6.85
N ILE A 24 8.82 1.87 -7.88
CA ILE A 24 8.24 0.59 -8.31
C ILE A 24 9.35 -0.43 -8.60
N ARG A 25 10.36 -0.06 -9.41
CA ARG A 25 11.48 -0.94 -9.74
C ARG A 25 12.30 -1.32 -8.50
N SER A 26 12.49 -0.38 -7.57
CA SER A 26 13.16 -0.66 -6.29
C SER A 26 12.38 -1.69 -5.45
N CYS A 27 11.06 -1.54 -5.35
CA CYS A 27 10.20 -2.51 -4.68
C CYS A 27 10.26 -3.89 -5.35
N MET A 28 10.25 -3.95 -6.68
CA MET A 28 10.41 -5.21 -7.42
C MET A 28 11.78 -5.84 -7.20
N GLY A 29 12.85 -5.04 -7.11
CA GLY A 29 14.19 -5.53 -6.76
C GLY A 29 14.20 -6.23 -5.40
N LYS A 30 13.64 -5.57 -4.37
CA LYS A 30 13.47 -6.16 -3.03
C LYS A 30 12.66 -7.46 -3.07
N LEU A 31 11.59 -7.52 -3.88
CA LEU A 31 10.80 -8.73 -4.06
C LEU A 31 11.63 -9.88 -4.66
N PHE A 32 12.40 -9.61 -5.71
CA PHE A 32 13.22 -10.64 -6.35
C PHE A 32 14.37 -11.11 -5.46
N ASP A 33 14.92 -10.25 -4.61
CA ASP A 33 15.88 -10.66 -3.58
C ASP A 33 15.24 -11.65 -2.58
N ILE A 34 13.98 -11.40 -2.18
CA ILE A 34 13.21 -12.31 -1.33
C ILE A 34 12.97 -13.65 -2.06
N HIS A 35 12.52 -13.62 -3.33
CA HIS A 35 12.34 -14.85 -4.11
C HIS A 35 13.63 -15.66 -4.20
N ALA A 36 14.75 -15.03 -4.54
CA ALA A 36 16.05 -15.69 -4.64
C ALA A 36 16.51 -16.27 -3.29
N GLN A 37 16.15 -15.65 -2.15
CA GLN A 37 16.41 -16.22 -0.82
C GLN A 37 15.60 -17.49 -0.58
N ILE A 38 14.29 -17.45 -0.87
CA ILE A 38 13.39 -18.60 -0.68
C ILE A 38 13.83 -19.78 -1.56
N GLU A 39 14.12 -19.54 -2.84
CA GLU A 39 14.56 -20.58 -3.77
C GLU A 39 15.88 -21.21 -3.34
N ARG A 40 16.85 -20.40 -2.89
CA ARG A 40 18.12 -20.91 -2.36
C ARG A 40 17.90 -21.74 -1.09
N GLN A 41 16.95 -21.37 -0.24
CA GLN A 41 16.60 -22.15 0.95
C GLN A 41 15.97 -23.49 0.58
N ALA A 42 15.02 -23.51 -0.36
CA ALA A 42 14.40 -24.73 -0.85
C ALA A 42 15.46 -25.68 -1.44
N LYS A 43 16.37 -25.15 -2.26
CA LYS A 43 17.49 -25.92 -2.81
C LYS A 43 18.43 -26.50 -1.73
N ARG A 44 18.76 -25.73 -0.69
CA ARG A 44 19.59 -26.23 0.42
C ARG A 44 18.92 -27.34 1.22
N ASN A 45 17.60 -27.33 1.28
CA ASN A 45 16.80 -28.29 2.03
C ASN A 45 16.32 -29.47 1.16
N ASP A 46 16.75 -29.55 -0.11
CA ASP A 46 16.28 -30.53 -1.10
C ASP A 46 14.74 -30.57 -1.24
N THR A 47 14.10 -29.41 -1.10
CA THR A 47 12.66 -29.25 -1.29
C THR A 47 12.35 -28.51 -2.58
N ARG A 48 11.19 -28.79 -3.16
CA ARG A 48 10.66 -28.04 -4.31
C ARG A 48 9.82 -26.87 -3.81
N ILE A 49 9.97 -25.72 -4.48
CA ILE A 49 9.07 -24.58 -4.31
C ILE A 49 8.18 -24.43 -5.55
N ASN A 50 6.92 -24.12 -5.32
CA ASN A 50 5.95 -23.78 -6.36
C ASN A 50 5.80 -22.26 -6.48
N GLU A 51 5.44 -21.82 -7.68
CA GLU A 51 5.17 -20.41 -7.98
C GLU A 51 4.18 -19.77 -7.00
N ALA A 52 3.19 -20.52 -6.50
CA ALA A 52 2.19 -20.03 -5.55
C ALA A 52 2.75 -19.70 -4.16
N GLU A 53 3.90 -20.28 -3.80
CA GLU A 53 4.58 -20.07 -2.50
C GLU A 53 5.50 -18.85 -2.52
N LEU A 54 5.79 -18.30 -3.71
CA LEU A 54 6.53 -17.05 -3.84
C LEU A 54 5.68 -15.86 -3.42
N ALA A 55 6.36 -14.89 -2.78
CA ALA A 55 5.69 -13.71 -2.25
C ALA A 55 5.06 -12.86 -3.35
N ASN A 56 3.91 -12.24 -3.07
CA ASN A 56 3.36 -11.16 -3.88
C ASN A 56 3.71 -9.80 -3.26
N LEU A 57 4.12 -8.85 -4.08
CA LEU A 57 4.36 -7.47 -3.71
C LEU A 57 3.08 -6.64 -3.90
N TRP A 58 2.67 -5.95 -2.84
CA TRP A 58 1.56 -5.02 -2.81
C TRP A 58 2.07 -3.60 -2.55
N ILE A 59 2.13 -2.79 -3.61
CA ILE A 59 2.50 -1.37 -3.53
C ILE A 59 1.24 -0.58 -3.21
N LEU A 60 1.17 0.04 -2.04
CA LEU A 60 0.01 0.84 -1.62
C LEU A 60 0.33 2.32 -1.85
N THR A 61 -0.34 2.96 -2.81
CA THR A 61 -0.08 4.36 -3.17
C THR A 61 -1.37 5.17 -3.10
N PRO A 62 -1.35 6.43 -2.61
CA PRO A 62 -2.54 7.27 -2.56
C PRO A 62 -3.17 7.44 -3.95
N THR A 63 -2.34 7.70 -4.95
CA THR A 63 -2.72 7.86 -6.35
C THR A 63 -1.66 7.24 -7.26
N VAL A 64 -2.04 6.95 -8.50
CA VAL A 64 -1.14 6.50 -9.56
C VAL A 64 -1.65 7.06 -10.88
N SER A 65 -0.75 7.54 -11.74
CA SER A 65 -1.12 8.05 -13.06
C SER A 65 -1.35 6.90 -14.03
N VAL A 66 -2.19 7.14 -15.04
CA VAL A 66 -2.41 6.19 -16.15
C VAL A 66 -1.09 5.90 -16.87
N GLU A 67 -0.25 6.91 -17.08
CA GLU A 67 1.08 6.73 -17.69
C GLU A 67 1.96 5.72 -16.93
N ILE A 68 1.92 5.75 -15.59
CA ILE A 68 2.68 4.79 -14.79
C ILE A 68 2.09 3.39 -14.95
N LEU A 69 0.76 3.24 -14.86
CA LEU A 69 0.09 1.95 -15.06
C LEU A 69 0.42 1.35 -16.43
N ASP A 70 0.32 2.14 -17.49
CA ASP A 70 0.62 1.73 -18.87
C ASP A 70 2.08 1.33 -19.03
N SER A 71 3.02 2.08 -18.41
CA SER A 71 4.45 1.80 -18.51
C SER A 71 4.88 0.45 -17.91
N PHE A 72 4.09 -0.11 -17.00
CA PHE A 72 4.30 -1.45 -16.42
C PHE A 72 3.29 -2.48 -16.95
N ASN A 73 2.48 -2.11 -17.95
CA ASN A 73 1.42 -2.94 -18.50
C ASN A 73 0.48 -3.49 -17.40
N ALA A 74 0.09 -2.61 -16.47
CA ALA A 74 -0.71 -2.95 -15.31
C ALA A 74 -2.20 -2.99 -15.67
N SER A 75 -2.88 -4.10 -15.39
CA SER A 75 -4.29 -4.31 -15.74
C SER A 75 -5.16 -4.55 -14.50
N LEU A 76 -6.41 -4.10 -14.55
CA LEU A 76 -7.41 -4.43 -13.54
C LEU A 76 -7.88 -5.88 -13.68
N ASP A 77 -8.16 -6.50 -12.53
CA ASP A 77 -8.95 -7.73 -12.44
C ASP A 77 -10.24 -7.39 -11.70
N GLU A 78 -11.22 -6.84 -12.44
CA GLU A 78 -12.47 -6.37 -11.85
C GLU A 78 -13.32 -7.51 -11.27
N GLU A 79 -13.23 -8.71 -11.84
CA GLU A 79 -13.98 -9.88 -11.40
C GLU A 79 -13.51 -10.35 -10.01
N ASN A 80 -12.20 -10.34 -9.76
CA ASN A 80 -11.66 -10.89 -8.52
C ASN A 80 -11.30 -9.83 -7.48
N TRP A 81 -10.92 -8.61 -7.88
CA TRP A 81 -10.33 -7.61 -6.99
C TRP A 81 -11.05 -6.27 -7.01
N GLY A 82 -11.72 -5.94 -8.11
CA GLY A 82 -12.46 -4.70 -8.25
C GLY A 82 -11.57 -3.49 -8.55
N LYS A 83 -12.13 -2.29 -8.34
CA LYS A 83 -11.50 -1.02 -8.73
C LYS A 83 -10.30 -0.67 -7.85
N GLY A 84 -9.29 -0.05 -8.47
CA GLY A 84 -8.11 0.47 -7.78
C GLY A 84 -7.02 -0.56 -7.48
N ILE A 85 -7.13 -1.79 -7.98
CA ILE A 85 -6.13 -2.86 -7.76
C ILE A 85 -5.61 -3.36 -9.12
N TYR A 86 -4.39 -2.97 -9.46
CA TYR A 86 -3.79 -3.18 -10.78
C TYR A 86 -2.67 -4.21 -10.71
N PHE A 87 -2.77 -5.27 -11.50
CA PHE A 87 -1.81 -6.36 -11.57
C PHE A 87 -0.83 -6.14 -12.71
N PHE A 88 0.45 -6.37 -12.44
CA PHE A 88 1.44 -6.51 -13.51
C PHE A 88 1.33 -7.91 -14.12
N GLY A 89 2.14 -8.19 -15.16
CA GLY A 89 2.29 -9.55 -15.69
C GLY A 89 2.56 -10.56 -14.56
N LYS A 90 1.90 -11.72 -14.61
CA LYS A 90 1.83 -12.69 -13.48
C LYS A 90 3.20 -13.10 -12.92
N GLY A 91 4.23 -13.20 -13.78
CA GLY A 91 5.59 -13.56 -13.37
C GLY A 91 6.30 -12.48 -12.54
N PHE A 92 5.81 -11.24 -12.55
CA PHE A 92 6.36 -10.16 -11.72
C PHE A 92 5.83 -10.18 -10.29
N LYS A 93 4.75 -10.91 -10.02
CA LYS A 93 4.14 -11.03 -8.67
C LYS A 93 3.92 -9.68 -7.98
N THR A 94 3.61 -8.65 -8.76
CA THR A 94 3.55 -7.25 -8.31
C THR A 94 2.18 -6.66 -8.60
N VAL A 95 1.63 -5.96 -7.62
CA VAL A 95 0.31 -5.33 -7.66
C VAL A 95 0.41 -3.90 -7.13
N ILE A 96 -0.21 -2.95 -7.84
CA ILE A 96 -0.39 -1.57 -7.40
C ILE A 96 -1.81 -1.40 -6.86
N VAL A 97 -1.92 -0.90 -5.64
CA VAL A 97 -3.18 -0.49 -5.01
C VAL A 97 -3.26 1.02 -5.02
N SER A 98 -4.16 1.55 -5.85
CA SER A 98 -4.48 2.96 -5.97
C SER A 98 -5.58 3.32 -4.97
N ILE A 99 -5.17 3.83 -3.81
CA ILE A 99 -6.07 3.97 -2.65
C ILE A 99 -7.26 4.90 -2.93
N HIS A 100 -7.05 5.99 -3.67
CA HIS A 100 -8.14 6.93 -4.01
C HIS A 100 -9.24 6.36 -4.92
N GLN A 101 -8.98 5.23 -5.59
CA GLN A 101 -9.94 4.55 -6.47
C GLN A 101 -10.66 3.39 -5.78
N LEU A 102 -10.25 3.04 -4.56
CA LEU A 102 -10.90 1.98 -3.80
C LEU A 102 -12.33 2.41 -3.43
N PRO A 103 -13.34 1.54 -3.62
CA PRO A 103 -14.70 1.85 -3.23
C PRO A 103 -14.81 2.03 -1.71
N SER A 104 -15.69 2.91 -1.24
CA SER A 104 -15.96 3.12 0.19
C SER A 104 -16.81 2.00 0.77
N THR A 105 -16.19 0.85 1.02
CA THR A 105 -16.82 -0.31 1.67
C THR A 105 -16.01 -0.76 2.90
N PRO A 106 -16.60 -1.57 3.80
CA PRO A 106 -15.88 -2.12 4.95
C PRO A 106 -14.61 -2.91 4.56
N GLU A 107 -14.62 -3.61 3.42
CA GLU A 107 -13.54 -4.48 2.99
C GLU A 107 -12.26 -3.74 2.56
N THR A 108 -12.37 -2.45 2.23
CA THR A 108 -11.27 -1.56 1.81
C THR A 108 -10.90 -0.53 2.87
N LEU A 109 -11.67 -0.44 3.97
CA LEU A 109 -11.56 0.59 5.00
C LEU A 109 -10.12 0.81 5.46
N PHE A 110 -9.46 -0.26 5.91
CA PHE A 110 -8.09 -0.19 6.42
C PHE A 110 -7.05 0.23 5.37
N LEU A 111 -7.28 -0.08 4.08
CA LEU A 111 -6.43 0.42 3.01
C LEU A 111 -6.63 1.93 2.81
N ARG A 112 -7.88 2.42 2.90
CA ARG A 112 -8.21 3.84 2.76
C ARG A 112 -7.69 4.70 3.92
N ILE A 113 -7.54 4.12 5.12
CA ILE A 113 -6.87 4.78 6.27
C ILE A 113 -5.41 5.14 5.95
N LEU A 114 -4.72 4.32 5.13
CA LEU A 114 -3.36 4.60 4.68
C LEU A 114 -3.30 5.64 3.54
N GLY A 115 -4.46 6.05 3.01
CA GLY A 115 -4.57 7.07 1.97
C GLY A 115 -4.23 8.48 2.47
N ARG A 116 -4.59 9.51 1.70
CA ARG A 116 -4.33 10.92 2.01
C ARG A 116 -5.58 11.77 1.87
N GLY A 117 -5.62 12.90 2.58
CA GLY A 117 -6.62 13.94 2.38
C GLY A 117 -8.03 13.48 2.71
N LYS A 118 -8.97 13.65 1.77
CA LYS A 118 -10.39 13.30 1.97
C LYS A 118 -10.59 11.79 2.18
N VAL A 119 -9.87 10.95 1.44
CA VAL A 119 -10.01 9.48 1.52
C VAL A 119 -9.64 8.97 2.91
N GLN A 120 -8.54 9.48 3.46
CA GLN A 120 -8.08 9.13 4.81
C GLN A 120 -9.06 9.60 5.88
N ARG A 121 -9.50 10.87 5.82
CA ARG A 121 -10.47 11.42 6.79
C ARG A 121 -11.78 10.62 6.82
N GLN A 122 -12.35 10.36 5.64
CA GLN A 122 -13.57 9.59 5.53
C GLN A 122 -13.41 8.17 6.10
N ALA A 123 -12.28 7.51 5.83
CA ALA A 123 -12.03 6.18 6.37
C ALA A 123 -11.85 6.18 7.90
N VAL A 124 -11.30 7.24 8.49
CA VAL A 124 -11.18 7.38 9.94
C VAL A 124 -12.56 7.59 10.58
N GLU A 125 -13.39 8.46 10.01
CA GLU A 125 -14.77 8.69 10.46
C GLU A 125 -15.62 7.40 10.40
N GLU A 126 -15.47 6.62 9.31
CA GLU A 126 -16.09 5.31 9.16
C GLU A 126 -15.62 4.32 10.25
N LEU A 127 -14.32 4.29 10.57
CA LEU A 127 -13.76 3.42 11.61
C LEU A 127 -14.25 3.80 13.02
N GLU A 128 -14.31 5.09 13.32
CA GLU A 128 -14.83 5.62 14.59
C GLU A 128 -16.29 5.21 14.80
N THR A 129 -17.10 5.29 13.73
CA THR A 129 -18.50 4.86 13.77
C THR A 129 -18.64 3.35 14.03
N LEU A 130 -17.76 2.52 13.47
CA LEU A 130 -17.78 1.07 13.66
C LEU A 130 -17.37 0.64 15.07
N THR A 131 -16.43 1.36 15.68
CA THR A 131 -15.86 0.99 17.00
C THR A 131 -16.85 1.17 18.13
N ASN A 132 -17.79 2.11 18.00
CA ASN A 132 -18.94 2.24 18.92
C ASN A 132 -19.76 0.94 19.04
N ASN A 133 -19.66 0.05 18.05
CA ASN A 133 -20.38 -1.23 18.01
C ASN A 133 -19.46 -2.44 18.23
N ASN A 134 -18.13 -2.26 18.36
CA ASN A 134 -17.19 -3.37 18.49
C ASN A 134 -15.96 -3.01 19.36
N PRO A 135 -15.89 -3.52 20.60
CA PRO A 135 -14.77 -3.29 21.52
C PRO A 135 -13.40 -3.72 20.97
N PHE A 136 -13.36 -4.66 20.02
CA PHE A 136 -12.11 -5.16 19.43
C PHE A 136 -11.38 -4.12 18.58
N LEU A 137 -12.07 -3.04 18.16
CA LEU A 137 -11.48 -1.99 17.33
C LEU A 137 -10.89 -0.83 18.14
N ALA A 138 -11.00 -0.84 19.47
CA ALA A 138 -10.48 0.22 20.32
C ALA A 138 -8.96 0.41 20.14
N ASP A 139 -8.19 -0.68 20.21
CA ASP A 139 -6.74 -0.66 20.02
C ASP A 139 -6.37 -0.19 18.59
N VAL A 140 -7.20 -0.53 17.61
CA VAL A 140 -7.00 -0.12 16.21
C VAL A 140 -7.21 1.38 16.05
N ILE A 141 -8.22 1.95 16.70
CA ILE A 141 -8.44 3.40 16.71
C ILE A 141 -7.26 4.12 17.33
N GLU A 142 -6.74 3.65 18.46
CA GLU A 142 -5.59 4.27 19.11
C GLU A 142 -4.37 4.30 18.16
N LEU A 143 -4.08 3.20 17.48
CA LEU A 143 -3.02 3.13 16.47
C LEU A 143 -3.25 4.13 15.32
N VAL A 144 -4.50 4.28 14.86
CA VAL A 144 -4.86 5.22 13.80
C VAL A 144 -4.71 6.66 14.25
N HIS A 145 -5.13 7.00 15.46
CA HIS A 145 -4.95 8.35 16.03
C HIS A 145 -3.46 8.68 16.19
N ASN A 146 -2.66 7.75 16.70
CA ASN A 146 -1.21 7.90 16.80
C ASN A 146 -0.56 8.13 15.43
N LEU A 147 -0.96 7.37 14.42
CA LEU A 147 -0.52 7.57 13.03
C LEU A 147 -0.85 8.99 12.56
N ILE A 148 -2.10 9.44 12.73
CA ILE A 148 -2.53 10.77 12.30
C ILE A 148 -1.76 11.88 13.02
N ALA A 149 -1.52 11.74 14.33
CA ALA A 149 -0.76 12.69 15.13
C ALA A 149 0.67 12.84 14.60
N VAL A 150 1.36 11.71 14.36
CA VAL A 150 2.71 11.70 13.80
C VAL A 150 2.74 12.32 12.40
N LEU A 151 1.79 11.98 11.54
CA LEU A 151 1.71 12.53 10.19
C LEU A 151 1.45 14.05 10.20
N SER A 152 0.58 14.51 11.11
CA SER A 152 0.25 15.94 11.25
C SER A 152 1.44 16.75 11.76
N ALA A 153 2.21 16.21 12.70
CA ALA A 153 3.42 16.85 13.20
C ALA A 153 4.49 17.00 12.11
N ARG A 154 4.70 15.97 11.30
CA ARG A 154 5.65 16.03 10.17
C ARG A 154 5.24 17.03 9.10
N GLN A 155 3.95 17.11 8.78
CA GLN A 155 3.46 18.09 7.79
C GLN A 155 3.70 19.54 8.24
N ARG A 156 3.56 19.85 9.53
CA ARG A 156 3.88 21.18 10.05
C ARG A 156 5.36 21.49 9.91
N GLN A 157 6.23 20.53 10.24
CA GLN A 157 7.67 20.70 10.06
C GLN A 157 8.08 20.91 8.59
N GLU A 158 7.51 20.15 7.65
CA GLU A 158 7.78 20.35 6.21
C GLU A 158 7.31 21.72 5.72
N GLN A 159 6.16 22.21 6.20
CA GLN A 159 5.65 23.55 5.86
C GLN A 159 6.49 24.68 6.44
N ASP A 160 7.00 24.53 7.66
CA ASP A 160 7.88 25.51 8.29
C ASP A 160 9.22 25.59 7.54
N ILE A 161 9.80 24.44 7.13
CA ILE A 161 11.04 24.39 6.34
C ILE A 161 10.85 25.04 4.96
N ASP A 162 9.75 24.74 4.26
CA ASP A 162 9.45 25.35 2.95
C ASP A 162 9.23 26.87 3.04
N GLN A 163 8.74 27.39 4.17
CA GLN A 163 8.58 28.84 4.40
C GLN A 163 9.92 29.51 4.70
N ASP A 164 10.74 28.93 5.58
CA ASP A 164 12.07 29.45 5.91
C ASP A 164 12.99 29.49 4.66
N ASP A 165 12.95 28.46 3.81
CA ASP A 165 13.71 28.43 2.55
C ASP A 165 13.20 29.48 1.53
N GLN A 166 11.91 29.85 1.57
CA GLN A 166 11.37 30.93 0.73
C GLN A 166 11.76 32.32 1.23
N GLU A 167 11.87 32.53 2.55
CA GLU A 167 12.36 33.79 3.13
C GLU A 167 13.86 34.00 2.87
N LEU A 168 14.66 32.93 2.78
CA LEU A 168 16.10 32.99 2.49
C LEU A 168 16.43 33.37 1.02
N ILE A 169 15.43 33.42 0.12
CA ILE A 169 15.59 33.75 -1.30
C ILE A 169 15.07 35.17 -1.65
N MET A 170 14.56 35.94 -0.66
CA MET A 170 14.20 37.36 -0.82
C MET A 170 15.29 38.34 -0.37
#